data_AF-A0A537FVC9-F1
#
_entry.id   AF-A0A537FVC9-F1
#
_cell.length_a   1.000
_cell.length_b   1.000
_cell.length_c   1.000
_cell.angle_alpha   90.00
_cell.angle_beta   90.00
_cell.angle_gamma   90.00
#
_symmetry.space_group_name_H-M   'P 1'
#
loop_
_entity.id
_entity.type
_entity.pdbx_description
1 polymer ?
#
loop_
_entity_poly.entity_id
_entity_poly.type
_entity_poly.pdbx_seq_one_letter_code
_entity_poly.pdbx_strand_id
1 'polypeptide(L)'
;QLIRLDGDWRRGLAEVERLRRRRNEITSAIAEARKKGQDASQLMKEAETIPGQIKSLEQKVDEYGKQAEQILLNLPNLVHESVPVGKDESDNVEVRKWGAIPSFQFKALDH
;
A
#
# COMPACT_ATOMS: atom_id res chain seq x y z
N GLN A 1 5.72 7.27 6.55
CA GLN A 1 6.17 6.47 5.39
C GLN A 1 4.99 5.85 4.65
N LEU A 2 4.14 5.05 5.31
CA LEU A 2 2.93 4.45 4.73
C LEU A 2 2.04 5.46 3.98
N ILE A 3 1.67 6.57 4.63
CA ILE A 3 0.83 7.63 4.02
C ILE A 3 1.45 8.20 2.74
N ARG A 4 2.78 8.32 2.70
CA ARG A 4 3.48 8.81 1.51
C ARG A 4 3.39 7.78 0.36
N LEU A 5 3.65 6.52 0.66
CA LEU A 5 3.58 5.41 -0.31
C LEU A 5 2.16 5.25 -0.87
N ASP A 6 1.14 5.30 -0.01
CA ASP A 6 -0.26 5.32 -0.44
C ASP A 6 -0.57 6.51 -1.36
N GLY A 7 -0.08 7.70 -1.01
CA GLY A 7 -0.23 8.90 -1.84
C GLY A 7 0.47 8.76 -3.20
N ASP A 8 1.69 8.22 -3.23
CA ASP A 8 2.46 7.95 -4.44
C ASP A 8 1.78 6.88 -5.32
N TRP A 9 1.24 5.84 -4.71
CA TRP A 9 0.46 4.79 -5.36
C TRP A 9 -0.78 5.35 -6.06
N ARG A 10 -1.62 6.12 -5.34
CA ARG A 10 -2.83 6.74 -5.89
C ARG A 10 -2.52 7.72 -7.03
N ARG A 11 -1.48 8.54 -6.89
CA ARG A 11 -1.02 9.45 -7.95
C ARG A 11 -0.54 8.69 -9.18
N GLY A 12 0.26 7.64 -8.98
CA GLY A 12 0.76 6.81 -10.07
C GLY A 12 -0.37 6.13 -10.83
N LEU A 13 -1.38 5.59 -10.13
CA LEU A 13 -2.56 4.98 -10.74
C LEU A 13 -3.34 5.99 -11.61
N ALA A 14 -3.58 7.19 -11.07
CA ALA A 14 -4.26 8.26 -11.82
C ALA A 14 -3.49 8.67 -13.08
N GLU A 15 -2.16 8.72 -13.00
CA GLU A 15 -1.31 9.08 -14.12
C GLU A 15 -1.23 7.96 -15.18
N VAL A 16 -1.26 6.67 -14.79
CA VAL A 16 -1.42 5.55 -15.73
C VAL A 16 -2.72 5.69 -16.52
N GLU A 17 -3.83 5.98 -15.84
CA GLU A 17 -5.12 6.19 -16.51
C GLU A 17 -5.12 7.40 -17.45
N ARG A 18 -4.43 8.49 -17.05
CA ARG A 18 -4.24 9.67 -17.91
C ARG A 18 -3.47 9.30 -19.18
N LEU A 19 -2.40 8.52 -19.06
CA LEU A 19 -1.60 8.07 -20.22
C LEU A 19 -2.37 7.09 -21.11
N ARG A 20 -3.18 6.19 -20.54
CA ARG A 20 -4.07 5.29 -21.31
C ARG A 20 -5.10 6.08 -22.11
N ARG A 21 -5.73 7.09 -21.49
CA ARG A 21 -6.65 8.01 -22.18
C ARG A 21 -5.94 8.75 -23.31
N ARG A 22 -4.77 9.33 -23.03
CA ARG A 22 -3.98 10.05 -24.02
C ARG A 22 -3.59 9.17 -25.21
N ARG A 23 -3.21 7.91 -24.98
CA ARG A 23 -2.95 6.94 -26.04
C ARG A 23 -4.16 6.80 -26.96
N ASN A 24 -5.35 6.58 -26.39
CA ASN A 24 -6.58 6.38 -27.15
C ASN A 24 -6.94 7.63 -27.99
N GLU A 25 -6.82 8.82 -27.39
CA GLU A 25 -7.02 10.10 -28.09
C GLU A 25 -6.08 10.26 -29.28
N ILE A 26 -4.79 9.96 -29.09
CA ILE A 26 -3.79 10.02 -30.16
C ILE A 26 -4.08 9.00 -31.25
N THR A 27 -4.46 7.76 -30.89
CA THR A 27 -4.83 6.74 -31.87
C THR A 27 -6.00 7.21 -32.75
N SER A 28 -7.04 7.80 -32.16
CA SER A 28 -8.15 8.40 -32.91
C SER A 28 -7.70 9.57 -33.79
N ALA A 29 -6.86 10.47 -33.26
CA ALA A 29 -6.36 11.63 -34.00
C ALA A 29 -5.48 11.22 -35.20
N ILE A 30 -4.64 10.18 -35.07
CA ILE A 30 -3.84 9.62 -36.17
C ILE A 30 -4.76 9.08 -37.27
N ALA A 31 -5.81 8.34 -36.90
CA ALA A 31 -6.77 7.80 -37.87
C ALA A 31 -7.48 8.93 -38.65
N GLU A 32 -7.87 9.99 -37.95
CA GLU A 32 -8.52 11.16 -38.56
C GLU A 32 -7.57 11.95 -39.47
N ALA A 33 -6.33 12.21 -39.03
CA ALA A 33 -5.32 12.91 -39.82
C ALA A 33 -4.99 12.15 -41.11
N ARG A 34 -4.84 10.82 -41.04
CA ARG A 34 -4.64 9.96 -42.21
C ARG A 34 -5.82 10.02 -43.18
N LYS A 35 -7.06 10.03 -42.67
CA LYS A 35 -8.28 10.17 -43.50
C LYS A 35 -8.33 11.52 -44.21
N LYS A 36 -7.81 12.59 -43.59
CA LYS A 36 -7.74 13.95 -44.14
C LYS A 36 -6.49 14.20 -45.00
N GLY A 37 -5.60 13.23 -45.16
CA GLY A 37 -4.33 13.39 -45.89
C GLY A 37 -3.33 14.34 -45.20
N GLN A 38 -3.47 14.54 -43.89
CA GLN A 38 -2.61 15.42 -43.08
C GLN A 38 -1.42 14.64 -42.48
N ASP A 39 -0.31 15.32 -42.20
CA ASP A 39 0.84 14.72 -41.53
C ASP A 39 0.52 14.37 -40.07
N ALA A 40 0.79 13.13 -39.68
CA ALA A 40 0.56 12.59 -38.33
C ALA A 40 1.87 12.16 -37.65
N SER A 41 3.02 12.53 -38.21
CA SER A 41 4.35 12.07 -37.76
C SER A 41 4.64 12.41 -36.29
N GLN A 42 4.22 13.58 -35.79
CA GLN A 42 4.39 13.96 -34.39
C GLN A 42 3.51 13.12 -33.45
N LEU A 43 2.25 12.89 -33.82
CA LEU A 43 1.32 12.04 -33.06
C LEU A 43 1.79 10.58 -33.03
N MET A 44 2.36 10.08 -34.12
CA MET A 44 2.94 8.74 -34.17
C MET A 44 4.13 8.58 -33.22
N LYS A 45 5.03 9.58 -33.15
CA LYS A 45 6.13 9.58 -32.17
C LYS A 45 5.63 9.61 -30.73
N GLU A 46 4.63 10.44 -30.43
CA GLU A 46 4.03 10.48 -29.10
C GLU A 46 3.40 9.12 -28.73
N ALA A 47 2.65 8.51 -29.65
CA ALA A 47 2.03 7.19 -29.47
C ALA A 47 3.05 6.07 -29.20
N GLU A 48 4.26 6.16 -29.75
CA GLU A 48 5.31 5.17 -29.57
C GLU A 48 5.94 5.23 -28.17
N THR A 49 6.01 6.42 -27.56
CA THR A 49 6.62 6.61 -26.24
C THR A 49 5.70 6.26 -25.07
N ILE A 50 4.38 6.46 -25.22
CA ILE A 50 3.39 6.27 -24.16
C ILE A 50 3.36 4.85 -23.58
N PRO A 51 3.42 3.75 -24.37
CA PRO A 51 3.47 2.39 -23.84
C PRO A 51 4.64 2.15 -22.87
N GLY A 52 5.81 2.72 -23.16
CA GLY A 52 6.99 2.62 -22.28
C GLY A 52 6.80 3.37 -20.96
N GLN A 53 6.19 4.56 -21.02
CA GLN A 53 5.84 5.35 -19.83
C GLN A 53 4.81 4.63 -18.96
N ILE A 54 3.76 4.06 -19.57
CA ILE A 54 2.75 3.27 -18.86
C ILE A 54 3.42 2.09 -18.15
N LYS A 55 4.23 1.30 -18.86
CA LYS A 55 4.91 0.13 -18.27
C LYS A 55 5.81 0.51 -17.09
N SER A 56 6.60 1.57 -17.23
CA SER A 56 7.49 2.04 -16.15
C SER A 56 6.69 2.52 -14.93
N LEU A 57 5.57 3.20 -15.17
CA LEU A 57 4.74 3.73 -14.09
C LEU A 57 3.95 2.62 -13.40
N GLU A 58 3.43 1.64 -14.14
CA GLU A 58 2.77 0.44 -13.59
C GLU A 58 3.71 -0.35 -12.67
N GLN A 59 4.99 -0.51 -13.06
CA GLN A 59 6.00 -1.13 -12.19
C GLN A 59 6.22 -0.36 -10.88
N LYS A 60 6.26 0.98 -10.95
CA LYS A 60 6.39 1.83 -9.75
C LYS A 60 5.16 1.74 -8.85
N VAL A 61 3.97 1.72 -9.45
CA VAL A 61 2.70 1.57 -8.72
C VAL A 61 2.67 0.22 -8.00
N ASP A 62 3.03 -0.87 -8.67
CA ASP A 62 3.11 -2.20 -8.03
C ASP A 62 4.10 -2.21 -6.85
N GLU A 63 5.28 -1.61 -7.04
CA GLU A 63 6.31 -1.49 -6.00
C GLU A 63 5.80 -0.68 -4.79
N TYR A 64 5.15 0.46 -5.00
CA TYR A 64 4.58 1.27 -3.92
C TYR A 64 3.48 0.52 -3.15
N GLY A 65 2.64 -0.24 -3.86
CA GLY A 65 1.60 -1.08 -3.27
C GLY A 65 2.20 -2.14 -2.35
N LYS A 66 3.20 -2.89 -2.83
CA LYS A 66 3.90 -3.92 -2.05
C LYS A 66 4.59 -3.34 -0.81
N GLN A 67 5.26 -2.20 -0.94
CA GLN A 67 5.89 -1.54 0.20
C GLN A 67 4.86 -1.07 1.23
N ALA A 68 3.71 -0.56 0.79
CA ALA A 68 2.62 -0.15 1.68
C ALA A 68 2.03 -1.37 2.42
N GLU A 69 1.76 -2.46 1.71
CA GLU A 69 1.28 -3.72 2.27
C GLU A 69 2.24 -4.28 3.32
N GLN A 70 3.54 -4.29 3.02
CA GLN A 70 4.55 -4.76 3.97
C GLN A 70 4.56 -3.96 5.28
N ILE A 71 4.29 -2.65 5.22
CA ILE A 71 4.19 -1.82 6.43
C ILE A 71 2.91 -2.14 7.19
N LEU A 72 1.78 -2.32 6.48
CA LEU A 72 0.50 -2.66 7.09
C LEU A 72 0.55 -4.00 7.83
N LEU A 73 1.20 -5.01 7.24
CA LEU A 73 1.36 -6.33 7.85
C LEU A 73 2.21 -6.32 9.14
N ASN A 74 3.07 -5.30 9.30
CA ASN A 74 3.90 -5.14 10.50
C ASN A 74 3.27 -4.23 11.56
N LEU A 75 2.10 -3.64 11.27
CA LEU A 75 1.44 -2.76 12.24
C LEU A 75 0.75 -3.62 13.31
N PRO A 76 1.02 -3.37 14.61
CA PRO A 76 0.30 -4.07 15.67
C PRO A 76 -1.19 -3.71 15.63
N ASN A 77 -2.01 -4.59 16.20
CA ASN A 77 -3.44 -4.33 16.30
C ASN A 77 -3.71 -3.09 17.17
N LEU A 78 -4.83 -2.41 16.89
CA LEU A 78 -5.33 -1.37 17.77
C LEU A 78 -5.84 -2.02 19.05
N VAL A 79 -5.39 -1.46 20.17
CA VAL A 79 -5.82 -1.90 21.49
C VAL A 79 -7.27 -1.48 21.69
N HIS A 80 -8.10 -2.37 22.24
CA HIS A 80 -9.49 -2.06 22.55
C HIS A 80 -9.57 -1.00 23.66
N GLU A 81 -10.57 -0.12 23.61
CA GLU A 81 -10.73 1.02 24.53
C GLU A 81 -10.80 0.62 26.01
N SER A 82 -11.22 -0.61 26.29
CA SER A 82 -11.32 -1.14 27.66
C SER A 82 -10.00 -1.65 28.23
N VAL A 83 -8.94 -1.76 27.43
CA VAL A 83 -7.66 -2.30 27.89
C VAL A 83 -6.91 -1.21 28.65
N PRO A 84 -6.42 -1.49 29.87
CA PRO A 84 -5.63 -0.53 30.64
C PRO A 84 -4.38 -0.07 29.88
N VAL A 85 -4.07 1.21 29.96
CA VAL A 85 -2.81 1.75 29.42
C VAL A 85 -1.68 1.35 30.37
N GLY A 86 -0.67 0.70 29.83
CA GLY A 86 0.53 0.29 30.56
C GLY A 86 1.75 0.28 29.64
N LYS A 87 2.93 0.50 30.20
CA LYS A 87 4.21 0.45 29.47
C LYS A 87 4.75 -0.97 29.41
N ASP A 88 4.59 -1.73 30.48
CA ASP A 88 5.11 -3.08 30.62
C ASP A 88 4.25 -3.91 31.58
N GLU A 89 4.73 -5.11 31.91
CA GLU A 89 4.02 -6.09 32.71
C GLU A 89 3.72 -5.62 34.14
N SER A 90 4.44 -4.64 34.66
CA SER A 90 4.20 -4.10 36.01
C SER A 90 2.90 -3.30 36.11
N ASP A 91 2.37 -2.83 34.97
CA ASP A 91 1.12 -2.10 34.87
C ASP A 91 -0.10 -3.03 34.66
N ASN A 92 0.12 -4.36 34.60
CA ASN A 92 -0.96 -5.32 34.43
C ASN A 92 -1.90 -5.33 35.65
N VAL A 93 -3.19 -5.24 35.38
CA VAL A 93 -4.23 -5.23 36.43
C VAL A 93 -4.76 -6.66 36.65
N GLU A 94 -4.61 -7.17 37.87
CA GLU A 94 -5.24 -8.44 38.28
C GLU A 94 -6.76 -8.25 38.36
N VAL A 95 -7.49 -8.85 37.43
CA VAL A 95 -8.96 -8.75 37.38
C VAL A 95 -9.62 -9.68 38.40
N ARG A 96 -9.05 -10.87 38.62
CA ARG A 96 -9.56 -11.85 39.57
C ARG A 96 -8.48 -12.85 39.97
N LYS A 97 -8.61 -13.39 41.18
CA LYS A 97 -7.85 -14.53 41.70
C LYS A 97 -8.81 -15.60 42.20
N TRP A 98 -8.46 -16.87 42.01
CA TRP A 98 -9.27 -18.00 42.44
C TRP A 98 -8.42 -19.04 43.16
N GLY A 99 -8.96 -19.59 44.26
CA GLY A 99 -8.24 -20.50 45.15
C GLY A 99 -7.21 -19.81 46.05
N ALA A 100 -6.46 -20.62 46.80
CA ALA A 100 -5.37 -20.17 47.66
C ALA A 100 -4.03 -20.71 47.15
N ILE A 101 -2.98 -19.89 47.20
CA ILE A 101 -1.62 -20.34 46.90
C ILE A 101 -1.20 -21.29 48.04
N PRO A 102 -0.81 -22.54 47.74
CA PRO A 102 -0.47 -23.52 48.78
C PRO A 102 0.79 -23.10 49.54
N SER A 103 0.78 -23.31 50.85
CA SER A 103 1.96 -23.14 51.69
C SER A 103 2.68 -24.48 51.81
N PHE A 104 3.92 -24.56 51.32
CA PHE A 104 4.75 -25.75 51.45
C PHE A 104 5.55 -25.70 52.75
N GLN A 105 5.50 -26.78 53.53
CA GLN A 105 6.36 -26.96 54.71
C GLN A 105 7.73 -27.59 54.36
N PHE A 106 8.00 -27.72 53.07
CA PHE A 106 9.25 -28.23 52.51
C PHE A 106 9.71 -27.32 51.37
N LYS A 107 10.99 -27.43 50.98
CA LYS A 107 11.50 -26.72 49.81
C LYS A 107 10.84 -27.31 48.56
N ALA A 108 9.91 -26.57 47.97
CA ALA A 108 9.33 -26.92 46.69
C ALA A 108 10.45 -27.04 45.65
N LEU A 109 10.42 -28.14 44.88
CA LEU A 109 11.26 -28.29 43.70
C LEU A 109 10.51 -27.71 42.50
N ASP A 110 11.27 -27.21 41.53
CA ASP A 110 10.69 -26.80 40.26
C ASP A 110 10.22 -28.03 39.45
N HIS A 111 9.40 -27.78 38.44
CA HIS A 111 8.84 -28.77 37.54
C HIS A 111 9.88 -29.35 36.56
#